data_AF-A0A8S8YC92-F1
#
_entry.id   AF-A0A8S8YC92-F1
#
_cell.length_a   1.000
_cell.length_b   1.000
_cell.length_c   1.000
_cell.angle_alpha   90.00
_cell.angle_beta   90.00
_cell.angle_gamma   90.00
#
_symmetry.space_group_name_H-M   'P 1'
#
loop_
_entity.id
_entity.type
_entity.pdbx_description
1 polymer ?
#
loop_
_entity_poly.entity_id
_entity_poly.type
_entity_poly.pdbx_seq_one_letter_code
_entity_poly.pdbx_strand_id
1 'polypeptide(L)'
;MGWSDYKLCLGDLVALIDPVIPKSGLRGVFEECAGYARGELVWIGKSERRPLALLHEEIHSGSEVRPFVVTQGVVVGRMASKLDLMSIDSLASLAMENNIATIQVRCSLEPRLHKRITDRLRQILGQIHGSPGFLIEDGGSEDLVLCKELEV
;
A
#
# COMPACT_ATOMS: atom_id res chain seq x y z
N MET A 1 21.48 2.33 3.33
CA MET A 1 20.25 1.52 3.40
C MET A 1 19.59 1.56 2.03
N GLY A 2 19.51 0.40 1.38
CA GLY A 2 18.94 0.27 0.03
C GLY A 2 17.43 0.10 0.05
N TRP A 3 16.86 -0.15 -1.12
CA TRP A 3 15.52 -0.71 -1.23
C TRP A 3 15.61 -2.23 -1.17
N SER A 4 14.65 -2.85 -0.50
CA SER A 4 14.49 -4.30 -0.45
C SER A 4 13.49 -4.77 -1.51
N ASP A 5 13.78 -5.93 -2.08
CA ASP A 5 12.90 -6.74 -2.93
C ASP A 5 12.06 -7.71 -2.10
N TYR A 6 11.77 -7.36 -0.83
CA TYR A 6 10.94 -8.18 0.05
C TYR A 6 9.60 -8.51 -0.62
N LYS A 7 9.28 -9.80 -0.63
CA LYS A 7 8.02 -10.33 -1.15
C LYS A 7 6.98 -10.32 -0.04
N LEU A 8 5.95 -9.49 -0.19
CA LEU A 8 4.91 -9.31 0.82
C LEU A 8 4.09 -10.59 1.03
N CYS A 9 3.71 -10.85 2.27
CA CYS A 9 2.92 -11.98 2.71
C CYS A 9 1.56 -11.52 3.25
N LEU A 10 0.58 -12.43 3.26
CA LEU A 10 -0.69 -12.16 3.93
C LEU A 10 -0.43 -11.92 5.42
N GLY A 11 -1.04 -10.88 5.97
CA GLY A 11 -0.83 -10.46 7.36
C GLY A 11 0.29 -9.45 7.55
N ASP A 12 1.13 -9.17 6.54
CA ASP A 12 2.16 -8.14 6.65
C ASP A 12 1.51 -6.76 6.84
N LEU A 13 2.03 -6.01 7.81
CA LEU A 13 1.66 -4.63 8.02
C LEU A 13 2.58 -3.73 7.21
N VAL A 14 2.00 -2.90 6.36
CA VAL A 14 2.76 -2.02 5.47
C VAL A 14 2.26 -0.58 5.54
N ALA A 15 3.17 0.36 5.31
CA ALA A 15 2.86 1.77 5.18
C ALA A 15 3.45 2.37 3.91
N LEU A 16 2.62 3.09 3.17
CA LEU A 16 3.06 3.94 2.08
C LEU A 16 3.54 5.27 2.66
N ILE A 17 4.83 5.56 2.53
CA ILE A 17 5.46 6.75 3.10
C ILE A 17 5.60 7.83 2.03
N ASP A 18 5.47 9.09 2.42
CA ASP A 18 5.65 10.23 1.53
C ASP A 18 7.06 10.20 0.93
N PRO A 19 7.21 10.35 -0.41
CA PRO A 19 8.49 10.33 -1.08
C PRO A 19 9.48 11.40 -0.61
N VAL A 20 9.03 12.45 0.10
CA VAL A 20 9.93 13.45 0.71
C VAL A 20 10.91 12.81 1.69
N ILE A 21 10.50 11.78 2.43
CA ILE A 21 11.35 11.13 3.46
C ILE A 21 12.61 10.53 2.85
N PRO A 22 12.55 9.59 1.89
CA PRO A 22 13.76 9.06 1.27
C PRO A 22 14.51 10.10 0.44
N LYS A 23 13.81 10.97 -0.31
CA LYS A 23 14.44 11.99 -1.17
C LYS A 23 15.29 13.00 -0.39
N SER A 24 14.90 13.28 0.85
CA SER A 24 15.64 14.18 1.75
C SER A 24 16.64 13.45 2.64
N GLY A 25 16.83 12.12 2.47
CA GLY A 25 17.74 11.34 3.30
C GLY A 25 17.26 11.12 4.74
N LEU A 26 15.96 11.30 5.01
CA LEU A 26 15.38 11.30 6.36
C LEU A 26 14.91 9.92 6.84
N ARG A 27 15.26 8.83 6.15
CA ARG A 27 14.82 7.47 6.54
C ARG A 27 15.16 7.11 7.98
N GLY A 28 16.41 7.33 8.39
CA GLY A 28 16.83 7.01 9.75
C GLY A 28 16.14 7.86 10.81
N VAL A 29 15.81 9.11 10.49
CA VAL A 29 15.05 10.00 11.40
C VAL A 29 13.60 9.54 11.48
N PHE A 30 13.00 9.17 10.35
CA PHE A 30 11.65 8.59 10.30
C PHE A 30 11.57 7.32 11.16
N GLU A 31 12.54 6.40 11.02
CA GLU A 31 12.61 5.18 11.83
C GLU A 31 12.64 5.49 13.33
N GLU A 32 13.55 6.35 13.76
CA GLU A 32 13.71 6.74 15.16
C GLU A 32 12.43 7.38 15.73
N CYS A 33 11.82 8.33 15.00
CA CYS A 33 10.57 8.96 15.41
C CYS A 33 9.35 8.01 15.34
N ALA A 34 9.42 6.96 14.54
CA ALA A 34 8.42 5.89 14.46
C ALA A 34 8.61 4.82 15.56
N GLY A 35 9.66 4.93 16.39
CA GLY A 35 9.95 3.98 17.47
C GLY A 35 10.85 2.80 17.07
N TYR A 36 11.42 2.82 15.86
CA TYR A 36 12.32 1.79 15.35
C TYR A 36 13.79 2.17 15.59
N ALA A 37 14.66 1.18 15.75
CA ALA A 37 16.09 1.41 15.67
C ALA A 37 16.50 1.78 14.24
N ARG A 38 17.51 2.64 14.10
CA ARG A 38 18.01 3.05 12.78
C ARG A 38 18.46 1.82 11.98
N GLY A 39 17.83 1.61 10.83
CA GLY A 39 18.07 0.49 9.91
C GLY A 39 17.24 -0.76 10.16
N GLU A 40 16.37 -0.76 11.16
CA GLU A 40 15.47 -1.87 11.45
C GLU A 40 14.34 -1.98 10.43
N LEU A 41 13.83 -0.83 9.97
CA LEU A 41 12.69 -0.79 9.07
C LEU A 41 13.07 -1.27 7.66
N VAL A 42 12.29 -2.23 7.14
CA VAL A 42 12.49 -2.73 5.78
C VAL A 42 11.78 -1.82 4.79
N TRP A 43 12.57 -1.02 4.07
CA TRP A 43 12.09 -0.17 2.99
C TRP A 43 11.94 -0.98 1.70
N ILE A 44 10.72 -1.10 1.20
CA ILE A 44 10.35 -1.89 0.05
C ILE A 44 10.08 -0.99 -1.16
N GLY A 45 10.54 -1.40 -2.34
CA GLY A 45 10.15 -0.78 -3.61
C GLY A 45 11.28 -0.71 -4.64
N LYS A 46 10.93 -0.32 -5.87
CA LYS A 46 11.89 -0.20 -6.99
C LYS A 46 12.44 1.22 -7.17
N SER A 47 11.83 2.22 -6.52
CA SER A 47 12.23 3.63 -6.61
C SER A 47 11.66 4.47 -5.46
N GLU A 48 12.12 5.72 -5.35
CA GLU A 48 11.61 6.71 -4.38
C GLU A 48 10.23 7.27 -4.71
N ARG A 49 9.54 6.82 -5.76
CA ARG A 49 8.23 7.38 -6.14
C ARG A 49 7.08 6.96 -5.24
N ARG A 50 7.15 5.74 -4.69
CA ARG A 50 6.14 5.15 -3.80
C ARG A 50 6.85 4.33 -2.74
N PRO A 51 7.54 4.99 -1.78
CA PRO A 51 8.20 4.31 -0.69
C PRO A 51 7.21 3.45 0.09
N LEU A 52 7.50 2.17 0.21
CA LEU A 52 6.76 1.27 1.09
C LEU A 52 7.67 0.88 2.25
N ALA A 53 7.12 0.74 3.44
CA ALA A 53 7.82 0.21 4.60
C ALA A 53 7.03 -0.99 5.16
N LEU A 54 7.73 -2.07 5.49
CA LEU A 54 7.19 -3.15 6.31
C LEU A 54 7.29 -2.73 7.77
N LEU A 55 6.16 -2.66 8.45
CA LEU A 55 6.07 -2.27 9.86
C LEU A 55 6.00 -3.50 10.76
N HIS A 56 6.47 -3.37 11.99
CA HIS A 56 6.21 -4.34 13.06
C HIS A 56 4.92 -4.01 13.82
N GLU A 57 4.63 -2.72 13.98
CA GLU A 57 3.46 -2.19 14.67
C GLU A 57 2.90 -0.98 13.91
N GLU A 58 1.62 -0.68 14.11
CA GLU A 58 0.95 0.43 13.44
C GLU A 58 1.52 1.79 13.87
N ILE A 59 1.58 2.73 12.93
CA ILE A 59 1.94 4.11 13.24
C ILE A 59 0.68 4.82 13.74
N HIS A 60 0.56 4.99 15.05
CA HIS A 60 -0.58 5.65 15.67
C HIS A 60 -0.73 7.11 15.23
N SER A 61 -1.96 7.63 15.31
CA SER A 61 -2.32 9.01 14.92
C SER A 61 -1.53 10.10 15.67
N GLY A 62 -1.08 9.82 16.90
CA GLY A 62 -0.26 10.73 17.70
C GLY A 62 1.23 10.74 17.39
N SER A 63 1.71 9.89 16.46
CA SER A 63 3.14 9.82 16.12
C SER A 63 3.61 11.04 15.32
N GLU A 64 4.82 11.53 15.58
CA GLU A 64 5.43 12.64 14.84
C GLU A 64 5.59 12.34 13.34
N VAL A 65 5.74 11.06 12.98
CA VAL A 65 5.89 10.66 11.58
C VAL A 65 4.57 10.48 10.85
N ARG A 66 3.44 10.50 11.58
CA ARG A 66 2.11 10.28 11.01
C ARG A 66 1.78 11.15 9.80
N PRO A 67 2.14 12.45 9.73
CA PRO A 67 1.91 13.29 8.56
C PRO A 67 2.61 12.80 7.29
N PHE A 68 3.66 11.99 7.42
CA PHE A 68 4.40 11.42 6.30
C PHE A 68 3.92 10.01 5.93
N VAL A 69 2.95 9.45 6.67
CA VAL A 69 2.30 8.18 6.32
C VAL A 69 1.08 8.49 5.44
N VAL A 70 1.19 8.19 4.15
CA VAL A 70 0.12 8.41 3.17
C VAL A 70 -1.07 7.47 3.46
N THR A 71 -0.78 6.21 3.74
CA THR A 71 -1.74 5.19 4.18
C THR A 71 -0.96 4.02 4.80
N GLN A 72 -1.61 3.24 5.66
CA GLN A 72 -1.06 2.01 6.21
C GLN A 72 -2.15 0.95 6.31
N GLY A 73 -1.76 -0.31 6.23
CA GLY A 73 -2.73 -1.40 6.16
C GLY A 73 -2.08 -2.77 6.21
N VAL A 74 -2.92 -3.77 6.40
CA VAL A 74 -2.51 -5.17 6.43
C VAL A 74 -2.75 -5.78 5.06
N VAL A 75 -1.79 -6.54 4.55
CA VAL A 75 -1.92 -7.30 3.30
C VAL A 75 -2.95 -8.42 3.49
N VAL A 76 -4.02 -8.37 2.71
CA VAL A 76 -5.15 -9.32 2.80
C VAL A 76 -5.36 -10.14 1.53
N GLY A 77 -4.73 -9.75 0.43
CA GLY A 77 -4.86 -10.45 -0.83
C GLY A 77 -3.71 -10.19 -1.79
N ARG A 78 -3.55 -11.10 -2.76
CA ARG A 78 -2.57 -10.99 -3.84
C ARG A 78 -3.26 -11.24 -5.17
N MET A 79 -2.86 -10.48 -6.18
CA MET A 79 -3.29 -10.64 -7.56
C MET A 79 -2.06 -10.82 -8.46
N ALA A 80 -2.00 -11.98 -9.12
CA ALA A 80 -0.92 -12.35 -10.02
C ALA A 80 -1.14 -11.76 -11.42
N SER A 81 -1.00 -10.43 -11.58
CA SER A 81 -0.89 -9.77 -12.88
C SER A 81 -0.72 -8.26 -12.71
N LYS A 82 -0.34 -7.58 -13.81
CA LYS A 82 -0.54 -6.14 -13.95
C LYS A 82 -2.03 -5.81 -13.88
N LEU A 83 -2.35 -4.61 -13.39
CA LEU A 83 -3.71 -4.10 -13.31
C LEU A 83 -4.18 -3.65 -14.70
N ASP A 84 -5.22 -4.29 -15.22
CA ASP A 84 -5.87 -3.94 -16.48
C ASP A 84 -7.40 -4.04 -16.38
N LEU A 85 -8.11 -3.80 -17.49
CA LEU A 85 -9.57 -3.81 -17.52
C LEU A 85 -10.19 -5.21 -17.29
N MET A 86 -9.46 -6.28 -17.60
CA MET A 86 -9.92 -7.66 -17.44
C MET A 86 -9.77 -8.13 -15.99
N SER A 87 -8.81 -7.56 -15.26
CA SER A 87 -8.56 -7.87 -13.85
C SER A 87 -9.54 -7.21 -12.86
N ILE A 88 -10.39 -6.28 -13.31
CA ILE A 88 -11.27 -5.48 -12.44
C ILE A 88 -12.22 -6.36 -11.63
N ASP A 89 -12.90 -7.31 -12.27
CA ASP A 89 -13.91 -8.14 -11.60
C ASP A 89 -13.24 -9.08 -10.58
N SER A 90 -12.06 -9.60 -10.89
CA SER A 90 -11.25 -10.39 -9.95
C SER A 90 -10.81 -9.58 -8.74
N LEU A 91 -10.33 -8.35 -8.95
CA LEU A 91 -9.95 -7.45 -7.87
C LEU A 91 -11.15 -7.05 -7.01
N ALA A 92 -12.29 -6.76 -7.62
CA ALA A 92 -13.52 -6.46 -6.90
C ALA A 92 -13.96 -7.65 -6.04
N SER A 93 -13.92 -8.86 -6.59
CA SER A 93 -14.27 -10.08 -5.87
C SER A 93 -13.34 -10.31 -4.66
N LEU A 94 -12.03 -10.19 -4.86
CA LEU A 94 -11.03 -10.27 -3.78
C LEU A 94 -11.25 -9.22 -2.69
N ALA A 95 -11.65 -8.00 -3.08
CA ALA A 95 -11.96 -6.94 -2.12
C ALA A 95 -13.24 -7.24 -1.33
N MET A 96 -14.27 -7.75 -1.99
CA MET A 96 -15.53 -8.16 -1.34
C MET A 96 -15.31 -9.27 -0.32
N GLU A 97 -14.53 -10.29 -0.67
CA GLU A 97 -14.13 -11.38 0.23
C GLU A 97 -13.42 -10.87 1.50
N ASN A 98 -12.72 -9.74 1.39
CA ASN A 98 -11.98 -9.11 2.49
C ASN A 98 -12.74 -7.94 3.15
N ASN A 99 -14.03 -7.76 2.86
CA ASN A 99 -14.87 -6.67 3.36
C ASN A 99 -14.30 -5.26 3.09
N ILE A 100 -13.74 -5.06 1.89
CA ILE A 100 -13.23 -3.78 1.41
C ILE A 100 -14.26 -3.12 0.49
N ALA A 101 -14.71 -1.92 0.83
CA ALA A 101 -15.74 -1.18 0.09
C ALA A 101 -15.17 -0.14 -0.88
N THR A 102 -13.92 0.27 -0.69
CA THR A 102 -13.24 1.22 -1.59
C THR A 102 -11.77 0.85 -1.74
N ILE A 103 -11.22 1.01 -2.95
CA ILE A 103 -9.82 0.70 -3.24
C ILE A 103 -9.13 1.94 -3.81
N GLN A 104 -8.04 2.36 -3.17
CA GLN A 104 -7.10 3.31 -3.73
C GLN A 104 -6.06 2.57 -4.58
N VAL A 105 -6.01 2.84 -5.89
CA VAL A 105 -5.00 2.25 -6.79
C VAL A 105 -3.69 3.02 -6.70
N ARG A 106 -2.67 2.41 -6.11
CA ARG A 106 -1.33 2.99 -5.85
C ARG A 106 -0.20 2.24 -6.58
N CYS A 107 -0.49 1.60 -7.71
CA CYS A 107 0.51 0.98 -8.59
C CYS A 107 0.88 1.88 -9.80
N SER A 108 1.86 1.46 -10.59
CA SER A 108 2.22 2.13 -11.84
C SER A 108 1.22 1.76 -12.93
N LEU A 109 0.48 2.76 -13.44
CA LEU A 109 -0.53 2.56 -14.46
C LEU A 109 -0.63 3.81 -15.35
N GLU A 110 -0.97 3.63 -16.63
CA GLU A 110 -1.21 4.75 -17.53
C GLU A 110 -2.39 5.61 -17.04
N PRO A 111 -2.31 6.96 -17.08
CA PRO A 111 -3.34 7.83 -16.51
C PRO A 111 -4.77 7.56 -17.01
N ARG A 112 -4.92 7.21 -18.30
CA ARG A 112 -6.24 6.90 -18.89
C ARG A 112 -6.82 5.60 -18.35
N LEU A 113 -5.98 4.58 -18.14
CA LEU A 113 -6.41 3.31 -17.55
C LEU A 113 -6.72 3.48 -16.06
N HIS A 114 -5.91 4.27 -15.35
CA HIS A 114 -6.11 4.54 -13.92
C HIS A 114 -7.50 5.07 -13.60
N LYS A 115 -7.95 6.09 -14.34
CA LYS A 115 -9.30 6.65 -14.16
C LYS A 115 -10.38 5.60 -14.43
N ARG A 116 -10.30 4.89 -15.55
CA ARG A 116 -11.31 3.89 -15.95
C ARG A 116 -11.45 2.76 -14.92
N ILE A 117 -10.33 2.24 -14.44
CA ILE A 117 -10.31 1.14 -13.46
C ILE A 117 -10.88 1.63 -12.13
N THR A 118 -10.44 2.79 -11.65
CA THR A 118 -10.93 3.37 -10.38
C THR A 118 -12.43 3.65 -10.42
N ASP A 119 -12.93 4.25 -11.52
CA ASP A 119 -14.36 4.53 -11.69
C ASP A 119 -15.19 3.24 -11.70
N ARG A 120 -14.70 2.19 -12.37
CA ARG A 120 -15.39 0.90 -12.44
C ARG A 120 -15.39 0.16 -11.09
N LEU A 121 -14.26 0.14 -10.39
CA LEU A 121 -14.18 -0.43 -9.04
C LEU A 121 -15.14 0.29 -8.08
N ARG A 122 -15.23 1.63 -8.16
CA ARG A 122 -16.18 2.42 -7.37
C ARG A 122 -17.63 2.04 -7.69
N GLN A 123 -17.96 1.81 -8.96
CA GLN A 123 -19.31 1.40 -9.36
C GLN A 123 -19.70 0.02 -8.79
N ILE A 124 -18.75 -0.93 -8.77
CA ILE A 124 -18.97 -2.29 -8.27
C ILE A 124 -19.03 -2.31 -6.73
N LEU A 125 -18.02 -1.74 -6.08
CA LEU A 125 -17.84 -1.81 -4.63
C LEU A 125 -18.69 -0.79 -3.86
N GLY A 126 -19.13 0.30 -4.50
CA GLY A 126 -19.88 1.38 -3.85
C GLY A 126 -21.26 0.97 -3.30
N GLN A 127 -21.71 -0.25 -3.58
CA GLN A 127 -22.97 -0.81 -3.04
C GLN A 127 -22.75 -1.65 -1.77
N ILE A 128 -21.51 -1.74 -1.29
CA ILE A 128 -21.08 -2.67 -0.23
C ILE A 128 -20.60 -1.87 0.98
N HIS A 129 -20.94 -2.37 2.17
CA HIS A 129 -20.38 -1.85 3.42
C HIS A 129 -19.06 -2.55 3.72
N GLY A 130 -18.03 -1.78 4.10
CA GLY A 130 -16.70 -2.33 4.36
C GLY A 130 -15.67 -1.24 4.62
N SER A 131 -14.46 -1.67 4.96
CA SER A 131 -13.34 -0.77 5.23
C SER A 131 -12.74 -0.25 3.92
N PRO A 132 -12.03 0.89 3.94
CA PRO A 132 -11.17 1.28 2.84
C PRO A 132 -9.99 0.31 2.68
N GLY A 133 -9.42 0.29 1.49
CA GLY A 133 -8.23 -0.48 1.17
C GLY A 133 -7.42 0.18 0.06
N PHE A 134 -6.23 -0.34 -0.17
CA PHE A 134 -5.34 0.16 -1.22
C PHE A 134 -4.59 -0.97 -1.90
N LEU A 135 -4.31 -0.77 -3.18
CA LEU A 135 -3.61 -1.72 -4.04
C LEU A 135 -2.22 -1.18 -4.39
N ILE A 136 -1.17 -1.94 -4.09
CA ILE A 136 0.23 -1.56 -4.31
C ILE A 136 0.98 -2.66 -5.07
N GLU A 137 2.14 -2.30 -5.60
CA GLU A 137 3.08 -3.24 -6.22
C GLU A 137 3.83 -4.00 -5.13
N ASP A 138 3.99 -5.32 -5.33
CA ASP A 138 4.87 -6.13 -4.52
C ASP A 138 6.32 -5.72 -4.77
N GLY A 139 7.12 -5.59 -3.71
CA GLY A 139 8.51 -5.16 -3.81
C GLY A 139 9.39 -6.18 -4.55
N GLY A 140 9.11 -7.46 -4.34
CA GLY A 140 9.88 -8.58 -4.87
C GLY A 140 9.39 -9.18 -6.18
N SER A 141 8.26 -8.72 -6.73
CA SER A 141 7.68 -9.32 -7.94
C SER A 141 7.00 -8.28 -8.85
N GLU A 142 6.27 -8.74 -9.87
CA GLU A 142 5.34 -7.91 -10.65
C GLU A 142 3.89 -8.03 -10.15
N ASP A 143 3.67 -8.77 -9.05
CA ASP A 143 2.35 -8.96 -8.48
C ASP A 143 1.85 -7.69 -7.81
N LEU A 144 0.54 -7.62 -7.64
CA LEU A 144 -0.13 -6.58 -6.88
C LEU A 144 -0.66 -7.18 -5.58
N VAL A 145 -0.58 -6.41 -4.50
CA VAL A 145 -1.13 -6.82 -3.21
C VAL A 145 -2.21 -5.84 -2.77
N LEU A 146 -3.32 -6.43 -2.30
CA LEU A 146 -4.45 -5.70 -1.74
C LEU A 146 -4.25 -5.61 -0.23
N CYS A 147 -4.27 -4.38 0.27
CA CYS A 147 -4.18 -4.10 1.69
C CYS A 147 -5.52 -3.56 2.19
N LYS A 148 -5.93 -4.02 3.37
CA LYS A 148 -7.03 -3.42 4.12
C LYS A 148 -6.46 -2.29 4.96
N GLU A 149 -6.97 -1.08 4.75
CA GLU A 149 -6.49 0.10 5.46
C GLU A 149 -6.90 0.03 6.92
N LEU A 150 -5.98 0.39 7.81
CA LEU A 150 -6.28 0.51 9.23
C LEU A 150 -6.99 1.84 9.48
N GLU A 151 -8.09 1.82 10.23
CA GLU A 151 -8.73 3.05 10.70
C GLU A 151 -7.75 3.75 11.67
N VAL A 152 -7.51 5.04 11.41
CA VAL A 152 -6.54 5.86 12.15
C VAL A 152 -7.24 6.82 13.09
#